data_AF-A0ABD2WFT5-F1
#
_entry.id   AF-A0ABD2WFT5-F1
#
_cell.length_a   1.000
_cell.length_b   1.000
_cell.length_c   1.000
_cell.angle_alpha   90.00
_cell.angle_beta   90.00
_cell.angle_gamma   90.00
#
_symmetry.space_group_name_H-M   'P 1'
#
loop_
_entity.id
_entity.type
_entity.pdbx_description
1 polymer ?
#
loop_
_entity_poly.entity_id
_entity_poly.type
_entity_poly.pdbx_seq_one_letter_code
_entity_poly.pdbx_strand_id
1 'polypeptide(L)'
;MAQSRLEKIGTIYSRVTALLKTGAMKEENKPLWYEIYKAFPPKYEPRFDRPAPDTPVRKIFYPEDVVRARFHREHRALAAVNMIDPNVPSRMEQFLNIYNQLKEKRVDENELFEKAFEEFSTKLKLDRAMATEQRNRIRQERSQMKSVNMVEVMKVKEEEKDQTASEDTSNINFKPIRLSLDKIIKDESSVEEKK
;
A
#
# COMPACT_ATOMS: atom_id res chain seq x y z
N MET A 1 14.45 4.22 44.41
CA MET A 1 15.41 3.79 43.38
C MET A 1 16.19 5.00 42.91
N ALA A 2 17.52 4.97 42.92
CA ALA A 2 18.31 6.06 42.36
C ALA A 2 18.19 6.03 40.83
N GLN A 3 17.73 7.14 40.24
CA GLN A 3 17.61 7.32 38.79
C GLN A 3 18.29 8.62 38.39
N SER A 4 19.00 8.61 37.26
CA SER A 4 19.57 9.84 36.67
C SER A 4 18.68 10.33 35.54
N ARG A 5 18.28 11.60 35.60
CA ARG A 5 17.50 12.29 34.55
C ARG A 5 18.33 13.25 33.69
N LEU A 6 19.65 13.25 33.84
CA LEU A 6 20.56 14.15 33.12
C LEU A 6 20.76 13.67 31.67
N GLU A 7 20.03 14.25 30.72
CA GLU A 7 20.07 13.90 29.30
C GLU A 7 21.26 14.52 28.55
N LYS A 8 21.74 15.69 29.00
CA LYS A 8 22.85 16.42 28.35
C LYS A 8 24.23 15.91 28.73
N ILE A 9 24.33 15.08 29.76
CA ILE A 9 25.60 14.63 30.35
C ILE A 9 25.77 13.13 30.11
N GLY A 10 26.77 12.78 29.30
CA GLY A 10 27.10 11.39 28.98
C GLY A 10 25.99 10.68 28.19
N THR A 11 25.99 9.35 28.26
CA THR A 11 24.98 8.50 27.62
C THR A 11 24.17 7.77 28.69
N ILE A 12 23.04 7.18 28.31
CA ILE A 12 22.28 6.31 29.22
C ILE A 12 23.15 5.16 29.75
N TYR A 13 24.06 4.64 28.92
CA TYR A 13 24.93 3.53 29.27
C TYR A 13 26.02 3.95 30.26
N SER A 14 26.69 5.08 30.03
CA SER A 14 27.72 5.57 30.96
C SER A 14 27.13 5.93 32.32
N ARG A 15 25.93 6.52 32.34
CA ARG A 15 25.22 6.89 33.58
C ARG A 15 24.79 5.66 34.38
N VAL A 16 24.18 4.66 33.76
CA VAL A 16 23.81 3.42 34.45
C VAL A 16 25.04 2.66 34.92
N THR A 17 26.09 2.58 34.10
CA THR A 17 27.37 1.98 34.50
C THR A 17 27.98 2.67 35.71
N ALA A 18 27.93 4.01 35.77
CA ALA A 18 28.41 4.77 36.92
C ALA A 18 27.56 4.50 38.18
N LEU A 19 26.23 4.46 38.06
CA LEU A 19 25.33 4.16 39.18
C LEU A 19 25.54 2.74 39.74
N LEU A 20 25.81 1.76 38.88
CA LEU A 20 26.15 0.40 39.29
C LEU A 20 27.53 0.36 39.97
N LYS A 21 28.54 1.03 39.40
CA LYS A 21 29.91 1.07 39.94
C LYS A 21 30.00 1.76 41.30
N THR A 22 29.22 2.82 41.53
CA THR A 22 29.21 3.54 42.81
C THR A 22 28.32 2.89 43.87
N GLY A 23 27.62 1.80 43.52
CA GLY A 23 26.68 1.12 44.42
C GLY A 23 25.37 1.88 44.67
N ALA A 24 25.17 3.03 44.01
CA ALA A 24 23.92 3.79 44.09
C ALA A 24 22.73 3.05 43.47
N MET A 25 23.02 2.13 42.53
CA MET A 25 22.06 1.17 41.96
C MET A 25 22.51 -0.25 42.32
N LYS A 26 21.61 -1.01 42.96
CA LYS A 26 21.85 -2.45 43.22
C LYS A 26 21.88 -3.23 41.91
N GLU A 27 22.64 -4.31 41.87
CA GLU A 27 22.73 -5.21 40.71
C GLU A 27 21.37 -5.80 40.31
N GLU A 28 20.51 -6.08 41.29
CA GLU A 28 19.11 -6.53 41.07
C GLU A 28 18.27 -5.50 40.30
N ASN A 29 18.60 -4.22 40.41
CA ASN A 29 17.92 -3.13 39.72
C ASN A 29 18.60 -2.77 38.38
N LYS A 30 19.57 -3.57 37.93
CA LYS A 30 20.19 -3.39 36.63
C LYS A 30 19.12 -3.53 35.53
N PRO A 31 19.00 -2.56 34.62
CA PRO A 31 18.05 -2.65 33.51
C PRO A 31 18.35 -3.83 32.59
N LEU A 32 17.31 -4.51 32.11
CA LEU A 32 17.43 -5.66 31.19
C LEU A 32 18.23 -5.33 29.92
N TRP A 33 18.11 -4.11 29.41
CA TRP A 33 18.82 -3.68 28.20
C TRP A 33 20.33 -3.51 28.41
N TYR A 34 20.81 -3.41 29.66
CA TYR A 34 22.21 -3.09 29.96
C TYR A 34 23.19 -4.12 29.39
N GLU A 35 22.90 -5.41 29.59
CA GLU A 35 23.74 -6.50 29.09
C GLU A 35 23.67 -6.59 27.56
N ILE A 36 22.51 -6.31 26.96
CA ILE A 36 22.35 -6.25 25.49
C ILE A 36 23.22 -5.12 24.92
N TYR A 37 23.17 -3.93 25.52
CA TYR A 37 23.99 -2.79 25.10
C TYR A 37 25.49 -3.06 25.26
N LYS A 38 25.87 -3.73 26.35
CA LYS A 38 27.27 -4.11 26.62
C LYS A 38 27.80 -5.13 25.62
N ALA A 39 26.98 -6.11 25.23
CA ALA A 39 27.34 -7.13 24.24
C ALA A 39 27.34 -6.57 22.81
N PHE A 40 26.35 -5.73 22.48
CA PHE A 40 26.14 -5.17 21.14
C PHE A 40 26.06 -3.64 21.20
N PRO A 41 27.19 -2.95 21.45
CA PRO A 41 27.19 -1.50 21.52
C PRO A 41 26.86 -0.88 20.15
N PRO A 42 26.14 0.25 20.10
CA PRO A 42 25.85 0.92 18.84
C PRO A 42 27.15 1.47 18.22
N LYS A 43 27.19 1.56 16.89
CA LYS A 43 28.34 2.12 16.14
C LYS A 43 28.75 3.52 16.62
N TYR A 44 27.77 4.34 16.98
CA TYR A 44 27.99 5.68 17.51
C TYR A 44 27.21 5.83 18.80
N GLU A 45 27.87 6.37 19.83
CA GLU A 45 27.22 6.63 21.10
C GLU A 45 26.12 7.70 20.97
N PRO A 46 24.97 7.52 21.66
CA PRO A 46 23.87 8.47 21.63
C PRO A 46 24.16 9.65 22.57
N ARG A 47 25.17 10.46 22.21
CA ARG A 47 25.52 11.67 22.95
C ARG A 47 24.60 12.83 22.56
N PHE A 48 24.30 13.68 23.52
CA PHE A 48 23.49 14.89 23.33
C PHE A 48 24.17 15.90 22.39
N ASP A 49 25.49 16.01 22.46
CA ASP A 49 26.31 16.95 21.67
C ASP A 49 26.68 16.43 20.28
N ARG A 50 26.06 15.33 19.82
CA ARG A 50 26.37 14.75 18.52
C ARG A 50 25.94 15.72 17.40
N PRO A 51 26.88 16.24 16.59
CA PRO A 51 26.52 17.11 15.49
C PRO A 51 25.72 16.34 14.44
N ALA A 52 24.74 17.02 13.83
CA ALA A 52 24.07 16.48 12.67
C ALA A 52 25.10 16.27 11.54
N PRO A 53 25.00 15.19 10.75
CA PRO A 53 25.89 15.00 9.61
C PRO A 53 25.68 16.15 8.61
N ASP A 54 26.72 16.95 8.37
CA ASP A 54 26.72 17.99 7.33
C ASP A 54 27.06 17.39 5.96
N THR A 55 26.26 16.41 5.54
CA THR A 55 26.47 15.74 4.26
C THR A 55 25.47 16.28 3.25
N PRO A 56 25.93 16.90 2.13
CA PRO A 56 25.01 17.39 1.12
C PRO A 56 24.28 16.21 0.47
N VAL A 57 22.95 16.25 0.50
CA VAL A 57 22.11 15.23 -0.13
C VAL A 57 22.22 15.38 -1.65
N ARG A 58 22.75 14.34 -2.31
CA ARG A 58 22.88 14.31 -3.77
C ARG A 58 21.54 13.96 -4.40
N LYS A 59 21.22 14.59 -5.52
CA LYS A 59 20.07 14.19 -6.36
C LYS A 59 20.38 12.85 -7.01
N ILE A 60 19.47 11.89 -6.88
CA ILE A 60 19.58 10.57 -7.49
C ILE A 60 18.90 10.64 -8.85
N PHE A 61 19.68 10.52 -9.91
CA PHE A 61 19.20 10.44 -11.29
C PHE A 61 19.74 9.17 -11.93
N TYR A 62 18.90 8.52 -12.71
CA TYR A 62 19.25 7.34 -13.47
C TYR A 62 19.27 7.62 -14.97
N PRO A 63 20.02 6.86 -15.78
CA PRO A 63 20.10 7.08 -17.23
C PRO A 63 18.73 7.06 -17.92
N GLU A 64 17.81 6.24 -17.43
CA GLU A 64 16.47 6.14 -17.99
C GLU A 64 15.55 7.33 -17.63
N ASP A 65 15.93 8.18 -16.68
CA ASP A 65 15.18 9.40 -16.35
C ASP A 65 15.13 10.38 -17.52
N VAL A 66 16.13 10.37 -18.40
CA VAL A 66 16.14 11.15 -19.65
C VAL A 66 14.98 10.70 -20.56
N VAL A 67 14.79 9.39 -20.65
CA VAL A 67 13.73 8.77 -21.46
C VAL A 67 12.36 9.00 -20.81
N ARG A 68 12.25 8.84 -19.49
CA ARG A 68 11.04 9.17 -18.72
C ARG A 68 10.65 10.64 -18.93
N ALA A 69 11.61 11.56 -18.84
CA ALA A 69 11.35 12.99 -19.04
C ALA A 69 10.83 13.29 -20.44
N ARG A 70 11.44 12.71 -21.49
CA ARG A 70 10.96 12.84 -22.87
C ARG A 70 9.54 12.29 -23.03
N PHE A 71 9.31 11.07 -22.54
CA PHE A 71 8.01 10.41 -22.61
C PHE A 71 6.91 11.24 -21.94
N HIS A 72 7.13 11.70 -20.70
CA HIS A 72 6.14 12.49 -19.96
C HIS A 72 5.92 13.90 -20.52
N ARG A 73 6.93 14.47 -21.19
CA ARG A 73 6.82 15.77 -21.86
C ARG A 73 5.85 15.70 -23.04
N GLU A 74 5.98 14.66 -23.86
CA GLU A 74 5.16 14.43 -25.05
C GLU A 74 3.79 13.82 -24.70
N HIS A 75 3.74 12.96 -23.67
CA HIS A 75 2.57 12.18 -23.30
C HIS A 75 2.17 12.43 -21.84
N ARG A 76 1.38 13.48 -21.61
CA ARG A 76 0.89 13.85 -20.26
C ARG A 76 -0.23 12.96 -19.72
N ALA A 77 -0.92 12.22 -20.59
CA ALA A 77 -2.11 11.44 -20.24
C ALA A 77 -1.79 9.95 -20.04
N LEU A 78 -1.06 9.64 -18.96
CA LEU A 78 -0.93 8.25 -18.48
C LEU A 78 -2.09 7.91 -17.55
N ALA A 79 -2.46 6.63 -17.50
CA ALA A 79 -3.45 6.21 -16.50
C ALA A 79 -2.81 6.07 -15.12
N ALA A 80 -3.70 5.93 -14.13
CA ALA A 80 -3.33 5.63 -12.76
C ALA A 80 -2.37 4.43 -12.67
N VAL A 81 -1.34 4.60 -11.82
CA VAL A 81 -0.37 3.56 -11.50
C VAL A 81 -0.74 2.94 -10.16
N ASN A 82 -0.68 1.62 -10.07
CA ASN A 82 -0.79 0.92 -8.79
C ASN A 82 0.56 0.98 -8.08
N MET A 83 0.62 1.65 -6.92
CA MET A 83 1.83 1.74 -6.08
C MET A 83 1.81 0.74 -4.91
N ILE A 84 0.78 -0.09 -4.79
CA ILE A 84 0.62 -1.05 -3.68
C ILE A 84 1.29 -2.38 -4.02
N ASP A 85 1.10 -2.87 -5.24
CA ASP A 85 1.65 -4.16 -5.67
C ASP A 85 3.00 -3.96 -6.38
N PRO A 86 4.12 -4.46 -5.81
CA PRO A 86 5.43 -4.33 -6.44
C PRO A 86 5.59 -5.18 -7.70
N ASN A 87 4.76 -6.20 -7.91
CA ASN A 87 4.89 -7.13 -9.03
C ASN A 87 4.20 -6.62 -10.30
N VAL A 88 3.37 -5.59 -10.19
CA VAL A 88 2.64 -5.04 -11.34
C VAL A 88 3.49 -3.92 -11.96
N PRO A 89 4.11 -4.14 -13.13
CA PRO A 89 4.92 -3.11 -13.75
C PRO A 89 4.04 -1.93 -14.18
N SER A 90 4.55 -0.72 -13.94
CA SER A 90 3.90 0.48 -14.44
C SER A 90 3.96 0.53 -15.97
N ARG A 91 3.08 1.31 -16.60
CA ARG A 91 3.12 1.50 -18.06
C ARG A 91 4.43 2.11 -18.54
N MET A 92 5.00 3.02 -17.75
CA MET A 92 6.32 3.58 -18.03
C MET A 92 7.40 2.49 -17.97
N GLU A 93 7.30 1.58 -17.01
CA GLU A 93 8.23 0.45 -16.88
C GLU A 93 8.11 -0.52 -18.07
N GLN A 94 6.89 -0.80 -18.53
CA GLN A 94 6.66 -1.60 -19.72
C GLN A 94 7.29 -0.94 -20.97
N PHE A 95 7.15 0.38 -21.12
CA PHE A 95 7.79 1.13 -22.20
C PHE A 95 9.32 1.09 -22.08
N LEU A 96 9.89 1.27 -20.89
CA LEU A 96 11.34 1.18 -20.67
C LEU A 96 11.90 -0.19 -21.01
N ASN A 97 11.16 -1.26 -20.69
CA ASN A 97 11.57 -2.61 -21.05
C ASN A 97 11.64 -2.78 -22.58
N ILE A 98 10.63 -2.31 -23.32
CA ILE A 98 10.64 -2.32 -24.79
C ILE A 98 11.80 -1.48 -25.33
N TYR A 99 11.99 -0.27 -24.79
CA TYR A 99 13.08 0.62 -25.18
C TYR A 99 14.46 -0.03 -24.97
N ASN A 100 14.67 -0.70 -23.84
CA ASN A 100 15.91 -1.41 -23.54
C ASN A 100 16.12 -2.61 -24.47
N GLN A 101 15.07 -3.38 -24.77
CA GLN A 101 15.14 -4.49 -25.74
C GLN A 101 15.51 -4.01 -27.15
N LEU A 102 14.97 -2.87 -27.57
CA LEU A 102 15.32 -2.28 -28.87
C LEU A 102 16.72 -1.66 -28.87
N LYS A 103 17.17 -1.12 -27.74
CA LYS A 103 18.54 -0.62 -27.56
C LYS A 103 19.57 -1.75 -27.68
N GLU A 104 19.29 -2.91 -27.12
CA GLU A 104 20.15 -4.11 -27.27
C GLU A 104 20.28 -4.56 -28.72
N LYS A 105 19.21 -4.39 -29.52
CA LYS A 105 19.20 -4.69 -30.96
C LYS A 105 19.98 -3.67 -31.82
N ARG A 106 20.67 -2.70 -31.21
CA ARG A 106 21.52 -1.67 -31.87
C ARG A 106 20.79 -0.82 -32.92
N VAL A 107 19.55 -0.43 -32.62
CA VAL A 107 18.82 0.56 -33.44
C VAL A 107 19.38 1.97 -33.17
N ASP A 108 19.37 2.84 -34.19
CA ASP A 108 19.81 4.23 -34.06
C ASP A 108 19.02 5.00 -33.00
N GLU A 109 19.70 5.83 -32.19
CA GLU A 109 19.15 6.45 -30.99
C GLU A 109 18.01 7.44 -31.28
N ASN A 110 18.02 8.08 -32.47
CA ASN A 110 16.99 9.01 -32.88
C ASN A 110 15.68 8.30 -33.26
N GLU A 111 15.77 7.15 -33.91
CA GLU A 111 14.62 6.34 -34.32
C GLU A 111 14.13 5.38 -33.23
N LEU A 112 14.99 5.06 -32.26
CA LEU A 112 14.73 4.11 -31.19
C LEU A 112 13.50 4.48 -30.37
N PHE A 113 13.36 5.77 -30.04
CA PHE A 113 12.24 6.25 -29.22
C PHE A 113 10.90 6.11 -29.94
N GLU A 114 10.82 6.50 -31.21
CA GLU A 114 9.58 6.42 -32.00
C GLU A 114 9.16 4.97 -32.24
N LYS A 115 10.11 4.08 -32.58
CA LYS A 115 9.84 2.65 -32.74
C LYS A 115 9.38 2.01 -31.44
N ALA A 116 10.03 2.34 -30.32
CA ALA A 116 9.60 1.87 -29.01
C ALA A 116 8.19 2.36 -28.66
N PHE A 117 7.85 3.58 -29.05
CA PHE A 117 6.54 4.15 -28.81
C PHE A 117 5.44 3.50 -29.66
N GLU A 118 5.74 3.17 -30.92
CA GLU A 118 4.84 2.43 -31.80
C GLU A 118 4.58 1.02 -31.23
N GLU A 119 5.62 0.28 -30.86
CA GLU A 119 5.48 -1.04 -30.23
C GLU A 119 4.70 -0.98 -28.92
N PHE A 120 4.97 0.03 -28.09
CA PHE A 120 4.22 0.24 -26.85
C PHE A 120 2.75 0.59 -27.10
N SER A 121 2.46 1.41 -28.10
CA SER A 121 1.09 1.79 -28.48
C SER A 121 0.28 0.62 -29.01
N THR A 122 0.90 -0.26 -29.81
CA THR A 122 0.24 -1.50 -30.27
C THR A 122 -0.08 -2.41 -29.08
N LYS A 123 0.87 -2.59 -28.15
CA LYS A 123 0.68 -3.37 -26.92
C LYS A 123 -0.44 -2.82 -26.05
N LEU A 124 -0.51 -1.50 -25.87
CA LEU A 124 -1.61 -0.86 -25.10
C LEU A 124 -2.99 -1.09 -25.73
N LYS A 125 -3.09 -1.09 -27.06
CA LYS A 125 -4.36 -1.38 -27.77
C LYS A 125 -4.76 -2.84 -27.55
N LEU A 126 -3.80 -3.76 -27.65
CA LEU A 126 -4.02 -5.19 -27.40
C LEU A 126 -4.48 -5.44 -25.96
N ASP A 127 -3.80 -4.88 -24.96
CA ASP A 127 -4.16 -5.04 -23.55
C ASP A 127 -5.58 -4.53 -23.26
N ARG A 128 -5.97 -3.40 -23.87
CA ARG A 128 -7.34 -2.87 -23.77
C ARG A 128 -8.36 -3.80 -24.41
N ALA A 129 -8.09 -4.33 -25.60
CA ALA A 129 -8.98 -5.26 -26.30
C ALA A 129 -9.17 -6.54 -25.47
N MET A 130 -8.08 -7.14 -24.99
CA MET A 130 -8.10 -8.33 -24.13
C MET A 130 -8.89 -8.09 -22.84
N ALA A 131 -8.69 -6.95 -22.18
CA ALA A 131 -9.45 -6.60 -20.98
C ALA A 131 -10.95 -6.43 -21.25
N THR A 132 -11.34 -5.87 -22.41
CA THR A 132 -12.76 -5.77 -22.79
C THR A 132 -13.38 -7.13 -23.10
N GLU A 133 -12.67 -8.01 -23.79
CA GLU A 133 -13.12 -9.37 -24.06
C GLU A 133 -13.30 -10.17 -22.77
N GLN A 134 -12.33 -10.11 -21.86
CA GLN A 134 -12.42 -10.82 -20.58
C GLN A 134 -13.59 -10.32 -19.74
N ARG A 135 -13.85 -9.01 -19.71
CA ARG A 135 -15.04 -8.44 -19.06
C ARG A 135 -16.33 -8.93 -19.70
N ASN A 136 -16.38 -9.02 -21.03
CA ASN A 136 -17.54 -9.53 -21.76
C ASN A 136 -17.78 -11.01 -21.47
N ARG A 137 -16.73 -11.84 -21.42
CA ARG A 137 -16.81 -13.26 -21.02
C ARG A 137 -17.34 -13.41 -19.59
N ILE A 138 -16.77 -12.70 -18.62
CA ILE A 138 -17.24 -12.70 -17.22
C ILE A 138 -18.70 -12.25 -17.13
N ARG A 139 -19.11 -11.27 -17.94
CA ARG A 139 -20.51 -10.82 -18.00
C ARG A 139 -21.44 -11.89 -18.57
N GLN A 140 -21.03 -12.58 -19.62
CA GLN A 140 -21.80 -13.68 -20.22
C GLN A 140 -21.92 -14.85 -19.24
N GLU A 141 -20.83 -15.27 -18.59
CA GLU A 141 -20.81 -16.31 -17.57
C GLU A 141 -21.75 -15.96 -16.39
N ARG A 142 -21.67 -14.72 -15.87
CA ARG A 142 -22.59 -14.26 -14.83
C ARG A 142 -24.06 -14.25 -15.28
N SER A 143 -24.32 -13.95 -16.55
CA SER A 143 -25.68 -13.97 -17.11
C SER A 143 -26.22 -15.39 -17.23
N GLN A 144 -25.39 -16.34 -17.70
CA GLN A 144 -25.74 -17.76 -17.78
C GLN A 144 -25.98 -18.36 -16.40
N MET A 145 -25.11 -18.08 -15.42
CA MET A 145 -25.30 -18.50 -14.03
C MET A 145 -26.60 -17.94 -13.42
N LYS A 146 -26.94 -16.67 -13.70
CA LYS A 146 -28.21 -16.09 -13.27
C LYS A 146 -29.42 -16.76 -13.92
N SER A 147 -29.37 -17.08 -15.22
CA SER A 147 -30.48 -17.78 -15.88
C SER A 147 -30.65 -19.21 -15.36
N VAL A 148 -29.56 -19.93 -15.07
CA VAL A 148 -29.62 -21.28 -14.49
C VAL A 148 -30.26 -21.24 -13.10
N ASN A 149 -29.81 -20.32 -12.23
CA ASN A 149 -30.39 -20.17 -10.89
C ASN A 149 -31.86 -19.71 -10.94
N MET A 150 -32.26 -18.88 -11.91
CA MET A 150 -33.65 -18.45 -12.05
C MET A 150 -34.57 -19.60 -12.51
N VAL A 151 -34.09 -20.46 -13.41
CA VAL A 151 -34.81 -21.68 -13.83
C VAL A 151 -34.93 -22.65 -12.66
N GLU A 152 -33.89 -22.79 -11.84
CA GLU A 152 -33.93 -23.62 -10.63
C GLU A 152 -34.91 -23.06 -9.58
N VAL A 153 -34.91 -21.75 -9.33
CA VAL A 153 -35.88 -21.09 -8.45
C VAL A 153 -37.31 -21.18 -9.01
N MET A 154 -37.51 -21.14 -10.33
CA MET A 154 -38.83 -21.35 -10.93
C MET A 154 -39.32 -22.80 -10.79
N LYS A 155 -38.44 -23.80 -10.90
CA LYS A 155 -38.79 -25.20 -10.63
C LYS A 155 -39.19 -25.43 -9.18
N VAL A 156 -38.42 -24.89 -8.22
CA VAL A 156 -38.78 -24.95 -6.79
C VAL A 156 -40.15 -24.30 -6.54
N LYS A 157 -40.48 -23.21 -7.26
CA LYS A 157 -41.76 -22.50 -7.10
C LYS A 157 -42.94 -23.16 -7.82
N GLU A 158 -42.69 -23.98 -8.84
CA GLU A 158 -43.69 -24.85 -9.46
C GLU A 158 -43.99 -26.07 -8.57
N GLU A 159 -42.98 -26.61 -7.87
CA GLU A 159 -43.15 -27.69 -6.90
C GLU A 159 -43.86 -27.23 -5.60
N GLU A 160 -43.67 -25.97 -5.16
CA GLU A 160 -44.36 -25.42 -3.97
C GLU A 160 -45.82 -24.97 -4.22
N LYS A 161 -46.32 -24.96 -5.46
CA LYS A 161 -47.72 -24.55 -5.73
C LYS A 161 -48.77 -25.64 -5.49
N ASP A 162 -48.35 -26.89 -5.26
CA ASP A 162 -49.27 -28.00 -4.97
C ASP A 162 -49.44 -28.31 -3.46
N GLN A 163 -48.83 -27.54 -2.55
CA GLN A 163 -49.02 -27.72 -1.11
C GLN A 163 -49.13 -26.37 -0.37
N THR A 164 -50.34 -25.79 -0.35
CA THR A 164 -50.70 -24.82 0.69
C THR A 164 -51.15 -25.56 1.94
N ALA A 165 -50.35 -25.52 3.01
CA ALA A 165 -50.80 -25.19 4.37
C ALA A 165 -49.67 -25.38 5.39
N SER A 166 -49.55 -24.39 6.29
CA SER A 166 -48.92 -24.41 7.62
C SER A 166 -47.40 -24.66 7.70
N GLU A 167 -46.63 -23.67 8.15
CA GLU A 167 -46.30 -23.49 9.57
C GLU A 167 -45.43 -22.24 9.80
N ASP A 168 -45.78 -21.53 10.87
CA ASP A 168 -45.10 -20.34 11.38
C ASP A 168 -43.67 -20.67 11.84
N THR A 169 -42.67 -19.98 11.29
CA THR A 169 -41.40 -19.76 11.98
C THR A 169 -41.02 -18.29 11.93
N SER A 170 -40.83 -17.72 13.12
CA SER A 170 -40.51 -16.33 13.39
C SER A 170 -39.15 -15.95 12.82
N ASN A 171 -39.16 -15.38 11.63
CA ASN A 171 -37.98 -14.93 10.91
C ASN A 171 -37.46 -13.62 11.54
N ILE A 172 -36.40 -13.70 12.35
CA ILE A 172 -35.79 -12.54 12.98
C ILE A 172 -34.97 -11.79 11.92
N ASN A 173 -35.53 -10.67 11.45
CA ASN A 173 -34.95 -9.79 10.44
C ASN A 173 -33.78 -8.97 11.02
N PHE A 174 -32.54 -9.42 10.85
CA PHE A 174 -31.37 -8.58 11.08
C PHE A 174 -31.22 -7.57 9.93
N LYS A 175 -31.74 -6.35 10.13
CA LYS A 175 -31.41 -5.21 9.28
C LYS A 175 -29.98 -4.76 9.58
N PRO A 176 -29.07 -4.71 8.59
CA PRO A 176 -27.76 -4.13 8.81
C PRO A 176 -27.92 -2.65 9.11
N ILE A 177 -27.40 -2.20 10.26
CA ILE A 177 -27.36 -0.79 10.65
C ILE A 177 -26.46 -0.07 9.64
N ARG A 178 -27.05 0.58 8.64
CA ARG A 178 -26.36 1.60 7.85
C ARG A 178 -26.48 2.91 8.60
N LEU A 179 -25.42 3.33 9.29
CA LEU A 179 -25.32 4.73 9.71
C LEU A 179 -25.19 5.58 8.44
N SER A 180 -26.22 6.37 8.14
CA SER A 180 -26.15 7.44 7.14
C SER A 180 -25.25 8.56 7.69
N LEU A 181 -24.28 9.04 6.91
CA LEU A 181 -23.40 10.16 7.30
C LEU A 181 -24.20 11.37 7.82
N ASP A 182 -25.40 11.60 7.29
CA ASP A 182 -26.29 12.70 7.68
C ASP A 182 -26.72 12.66 9.15
N LYS A 183 -26.71 11.48 9.81
CA LYS A 183 -27.01 11.37 11.24
C LYS A 183 -25.80 11.76 12.10
N ILE A 184 -24.59 11.44 11.67
CA ILE A 184 -23.35 11.75 12.39
C ILE A 184 -23.12 13.27 12.41
N ILE A 185 -23.35 13.93 11.28
CA ILE A 185 -23.17 15.38 11.13
C ILE A 185 -24.16 16.16 12.01
N LYS A 186 -25.37 15.64 12.20
CA LYS A 186 -26.39 16.29 13.03
C LYS A 186 -26.08 16.18 14.52
N ASP A 187 -25.53 15.05 14.97
CA ASP A 187 -25.17 14.88 16.38
C ASP A 187 -23.96 15.74 16.77
N GLU A 188 -22.97 15.95 15.87
CA GLU A 188 -21.86 16.89 16.13
C GLU A 188 -22.34 18.34 16.33
N SER A 189 -23.33 18.79 15.54
CA SER A 189 -23.88 20.15 15.68
C SER A 189 -24.61 20.39 17.00
N SER A 190 -25.08 19.34 17.68
CA SER A 190 -25.76 19.44 18.97
C SER A 190 -24.83 19.50 20.19
N VAL A 191 -23.54 19.21 20.00
CA VAL A 191 -22.52 19.24 21.06
C VAL A 191 -21.86 20.62 21.14
N GLU A 192 -21.85 21.41 20.07
CA GLU A 192 -21.25 22.74 20.05
C GLU A 192 -22.12 23.86 20.67
N GLU A 193 -23.43 23.65 20.87
CA GLU A 193 -24.32 24.66 21.49
C GLU A 193 -24.39 24.61 23.03
N LYS A 194 -23.53 23.82 23.69
CA LYS A 194 -23.35 23.86 25.14
C LYS A 194 -21.92 24.20 25.54
N LYS A 195 -21.55 25.46 25.36
CA LYS A 195 -20.46 26.13 26.10
C LYS A 195 -20.87 27.54 26.48
#